data_AF-A0A934Q6I2-F1
#
_entry.id   AF-A0A934Q6I2-F1
#
_cell.length_a   1.000
_cell.length_b   1.000
_cell.length_c   1.000
_cell.angle_alpha   90.00
_cell.angle_beta   90.00
_cell.angle_gamma   90.00
#
_symmetry.space_group_name_H-M   'P 1'
#
loop_
_entity.id
_entity.type
_entity.pdbx_description
1 polymer ?
#
loop_
_entity_poly.entity_id
_entity_poly.type
_entity_poly.pdbx_seq_one_letter_code
_entity_poly.pdbx_strand_id
1 'polypeptide(L)'
;MSEQVETQEPAVEAAEPAELGDAGKKAIAAERDARKQAEAAAAEYKKKLDAIEQASLSELEKAQRAAESAAEESARLKAEIESRDLQILKQSIGAELKLPPELVARLQGDTEEALREDAKSLAALVPDTTSPFPKADPSQGVQGSAAGGTNADRFASFLDKKLN
;
A
#
# COMPACT_ATOMS: atom_id res chain seq x y z
N MET A 1 -55.68 -85.53 59.87
CA MET A 1 -54.68 -84.46 59.68
C MET A 1 -54.16 -84.55 58.26
N SER A 2 -54.75 -83.77 57.35
CA SER A 2 -54.16 -83.44 56.06
C SER A 2 -54.67 -82.04 55.74
N GLU A 3 -53.83 -81.07 56.08
CA GLU A 3 -54.07 -79.64 56.00
C GLU A 3 -53.98 -79.18 54.54
N GLN A 4 -55.05 -78.56 54.05
CA GLN A 4 -55.09 -77.88 52.76
C GLN A 4 -54.27 -76.60 52.89
N VAL A 5 -53.18 -76.47 52.13
CA VAL A 5 -52.52 -75.19 51.90
C VAL A 5 -52.89 -74.76 50.48
N GLU A 6 -53.99 -74.03 50.39
CA GLU A 6 -54.42 -73.32 49.20
C GLU A 6 -53.65 -71.99 49.17
N THR A 7 -52.60 -71.95 48.36
CA THR A 7 -51.83 -70.72 48.10
C THR A 7 -52.66 -69.78 47.24
N GLN A 8 -53.23 -68.76 47.86
CA GLN A 8 -53.86 -67.62 47.20
C GLN A 8 -52.78 -66.67 46.68
N GLU A 9 -52.64 -66.53 45.36
CA GLU A 9 -51.92 -65.42 44.74
C GLU A 9 -52.71 -64.12 44.95
N PRO A 10 -52.07 -63.00 45.37
CA PRO A 10 -52.78 -61.73 45.43
C PRO A 10 -52.90 -61.19 44.00
N ALA A 11 -54.14 -61.08 43.52
CA ALA A 11 -54.48 -60.39 42.30
C ALA A 11 -54.06 -58.91 42.43
N VAL A 12 -53.11 -58.49 41.60
CA VAL A 12 -52.73 -57.09 41.44
C VAL A 12 -53.87 -56.42 40.67
N GLU A 13 -54.76 -55.77 41.40
CA GLU A 13 -55.82 -54.95 40.82
C GLU A 13 -55.18 -53.81 40.03
N ALA A 14 -55.33 -53.87 38.70
CA ALA A 14 -54.84 -52.84 37.79
C ALA A 14 -55.63 -51.55 38.06
N ALA A 15 -55.02 -50.63 38.81
CA ALA A 15 -55.55 -49.29 39.01
C ALA A 15 -55.74 -48.62 37.64
N GLU A 16 -57.00 -48.31 37.31
CA GLU A 16 -57.32 -47.46 36.16
C GLU A 16 -56.57 -46.12 36.28
N PRO A 17 -56.11 -45.53 35.16
CA PRO A 17 -55.32 -44.30 35.20
C PRO A 17 -56.20 -43.19 35.80
N ALA A 18 -55.95 -42.85 37.06
CA ALA A 18 -56.68 -41.80 37.76
C ALA A 18 -56.60 -40.51 36.94
N GLU A 19 -57.77 -40.01 36.48
CA GLU A 19 -57.83 -38.73 35.80
C GLU A 19 -57.22 -37.65 36.70
N LEU A 20 -56.29 -36.87 36.15
CA LEU A 20 -55.68 -35.75 36.86
C LEU A 20 -56.79 -34.80 37.34
N GLY A 21 -56.88 -34.60 38.66
CA GLY A 21 -57.78 -33.59 39.24
C GLY A 21 -57.43 -32.16 38.78
N ASP A 22 -58.31 -31.20 39.06
CA ASP A 22 -58.21 -29.81 38.57
C ASP A 22 -56.88 -29.13 38.92
N ALA A 23 -56.31 -29.43 40.09
CA ALA A 23 -55.00 -28.92 40.49
C ALA A 23 -53.86 -29.41 39.58
N GLY A 24 -53.90 -30.67 39.15
CA GLY A 24 -52.91 -31.25 38.24
C GLY A 24 -53.02 -30.67 36.83
N LYS A 25 -54.25 -30.49 36.33
CA LYS A 25 -54.50 -29.85 35.03
C LYS A 25 -53.99 -28.41 35.01
N LYS A 26 -54.19 -27.66 36.10
CA LYS A 26 -53.70 -26.29 36.26
C LYS A 26 -52.17 -26.21 36.35
N ALA A 27 -51.52 -27.15 37.04
CA ALA A 27 -50.06 -27.22 37.12
C ALA A 27 -49.42 -27.47 35.75
N ILE A 28 -49.96 -28.39 34.96
CA ILE A 28 -49.49 -28.67 33.60
C ILE A 28 -49.71 -27.47 32.67
N ALA A 29 -50.85 -26.77 32.80
CA ALA A 29 -51.08 -25.54 32.03
C ALA A 29 -50.02 -24.47 32.35
N ALA A 30 -49.73 -24.25 33.63
CA ALA A 30 -48.71 -23.30 34.07
C ALA A 30 -47.30 -23.70 33.59
N GLU A 31 -46.95 -24.98 33.63
CA GLU A 31 -45.68 -25.50 33.13
C GLU A 31 -45.55 -25.30 31.62
N ARG A 32 -46.60 -25.61 30.85
CA ARG A 32 -46.62 -25.37 29.40
C ARG A 32 -46.52 -23.89 29.05
N ASP A 33 -47.18 -23.02 29.80
CA ASP A 33 -47.12 -21.58 29.55
C ASP A 33 -45.75 -20.99 29.92
N ALA A 34 -45.14 -21.44 31.03
CA ALA A 34 -43.76 -21.09 31.39
C ALA A 34 -42.77 -21.59 30.33
N ARG A 35 -42.96 -22.81 29.81
CA ARG A 35 -42.14 -23.37 28.74
C ARG A 35 -42.28 -22.57 27.45
N LYS A 36 -43.50 -22.23 27.02
CA LYS A 36 -43.72 -21.38 25.83
C LYS A 36 -43.06 -20.00 25.99
N GLN A 37 -43.14 -19.41 27.17
CA GLN A 37 -42.49 -18.13 27.45
C GLN A 37 -40.96 -18.23 27.38
N ALA A 38 -40.38 -19.30 27.94
CA ALA A 38 -38.95 -19.56 27.86
C ALA A 38 -38.49 -19.82 26.41
N GLU A 39 -39.24 -20.61 25.65
CA GLU A 39 -38.97 -20.87 24.23
C GLU A 39 -39.07 -19.58 23.39
N ALA A 40 -40.06 -18.74 23.65
CA ALA A 40 -40.22 -17.45 22.98
C ALA A 40 -39.05 -16.49 23.31
N ALA A 41 -38.68 -16.39 24.59
CA ALA A 41 -37.53 -15.58 25.02
C ALA A 41 -36.22 -16.09 24.42
N ALA A 42 -36.00 -17.41 24.41
CA ALA A 42 -34.81 -18.02 23.79
C ALA A 42 -34.74 -17.73 22.29
N ALA A 43 -35.87 -17.82 21.58
CA ALA A 43 -35.94 -17.48 20.16
C ALA A 43 -35.67 -15.98 19.91
N GLU A 44 -36.15 -15.10 20.78
CA GLU A 44 -35.89 -13.66 20.69
C GLU A 44 -34.41 -13.34 20.95
N TYR A 45 -33.81 -13.91 21.99
CA TYR A 45 -32.39 -13.71 22.28
C TYR A 45 -31.49 -14.26 21.18
N LYS A 46 -31.84 -15.42 20.61
CA LYS A 46 -31.11 -15.98 19.47
C LYS A 46 -31.14 -15.01 18.27
N LYS A 47 -32.30 -14.46 17.93
CA LYS A 47 -32.42 -13.46 16.87
C LYS A 47 -31.58 -12.20 17.14
N LYS A 48 -31.52 -11.74 18.39
CA LYS A 48 -30.69 -10.59 18.78
C LYS A 48 -29.20 -10.89 18.65
N LEU A 49 -28.76 -12.09 19.05
CA LEU A 49 -27.37 -12.53 18.89
C LEU A 49 -26.99 -12.62 17.42
N ASP A 50 -27.83 -13.26 16.59
CA ASP A 50 -27.59 -13.37 15.15
C ASP A 50 -27.48 -11.99 14.49
N ALA A 51 -28.33 -11.03 14.90
CA ALA A 51 -28.30 -9.67 14.39
C ALA A 51 -27.02 -8.90 14.80
N ILE A 52 -26.56 -9.07 16.04
CA ILE A 52 -25.31 -8.49 16.53
C ILE A 52 -24.12 -9.08 15.78
N GLU A 53 -24.06 -10.41 15.64
CA GLU A 53 -22.98 -11.09 14.91
C GLU A 53 -22.91 -10.61 13.45
N GLN A 54 -24.04 -10.51 12.76
CA GLN A 54 -24.07 -9.99 11.39
C GLN A 54 -23.61 -8.53 11.29
N ALA A 55 -24.03 -7.67 12.23
CA ALA A 55 -23.60 -6.28 12.27
C ALA A 55 -22.09 -6.17 12.55
N SER A 56 -21.58 -6.92 13.54
CA SER A 56 -20.17 -6.95 13.90
C SER A 56 -19.29 -7.50 12.78
N LEU A 57 -19.73 -8.56 12.08
CA LEU A 57 -19.03 -9.07 10.90
C LEU A 57 -18.93 -7.99 9.81
N SER A 58 -20.03 -7.29 9.53
CA SER A 58 -20.04 -6.20 8.53
C SER A 58 -19.12 -5.04 8.91
N GLU A 59 -19.07 -4.66 10.19
CA GLU A 59 -18.17 -3.61 10.68
C GLU A 59 -16.71 -4.05 10.63
N LEU A 60 -16.41 -5.30 11.00
CA LEU A 60 -15.07 -5.86 10.95
C LEU A 60 -14.55 -5.91 9.52
N GLU A 61 -15.34 -6.39 8.56
CA GLU A 61 -14.97 -6.39 7.13
C GLU A 61 -14.67 -4.98 6.60
N LYS A 62 -15.48 -3.98 6.98
CA LYS A 62 -15.23 -2.58 6.61
C LYS A 62 -13.95 -2.05 7.25
N ALA A 63 -13.74 -2.32 8.53
CA ALA A 63 -12.54 -1.90 9.24
C ALA A 63 -11.28 -2.55 8.63
N GLN A 64 -11.36 -3.83 8.26
CA GLN A 64 -10.26 -4.54 7.62
C GLN A 64 -9.91 -3.94 6.26
N ARG A 65 -10.90 -3.68 5.39
CA ARG A 65 -10.66 -3.01 4.10
C ARG A 65 -10.08 -1.60 4.27
N ALA A 66 -10.56 -0.85 5.25
CA ALA A 66 -10.02 0.48 5.55
C ALA A 66 -8.57 0.40 6.02
N ALA A 67 -8.24 -0.58 6.87
CA ALA A 67 -6.87 -0.82 7.35
C ALA A 67 -5.93 -1.24 6.21
N GLU A 68 -6.37 -2.12 5.31
CA GLU A 68 -5.61 -2.54 4.13
C GLU A 68 -5.34 -1.34 3.21
N SER A 69 -6.36 -0.54 2.89
CA SER A 69 -6.21 0.68 2.08
C SER A 69 -5.24 1.69 2.72
N ALA A 70 -5.34 1.90 4.03
CA ALA A 70 -4.45 2.80 4.76
C ALA A 70 -3.00 2.29 4.78
N ALA A 71 -2.79 0.97 4.88
CA ALA A 71 -1.47 0.36 4.83
C ALA A 71 -0.83 0.53 3.45
N GLU A 72 -1.58 0.33 2.37
CA GLU A 72 -1.13 0.55 0.99
C GLU A 72 -0.76 2.02 0.74
N GLU A 73 -1.62 2.95 1.16
CA GLU A 73 -1.34 4.38 1.07
C GLU A 73 -0.09 4.77 1.87
N SER A 74 0.07 4.23 3.09
CA SER A 74 1.26 4.47 3.90
C SER A 74 2.53 3.95 3.24
N ALA A 75 2.50 2.75 2.66
CA ALA A 75 3.63 2.18 1.93
C ALA A 75 4.00 3.03 0.70
N ARG A 76 3.00 3.47 -0.06
CA ARG A 76 3.20 4.36 -1.22
C ARG A 76 3.83 5.70 -0.81
N LEU A 77 3.30 6.33 0.24
CA LEU A 77 3.81 7.62 0.73
C LEU A 77 5.24 7.51 1.26
N LYS A 78 5.57 6.42 1.95
CA LYS A 78 6.95 6.16 2.40
C LYS A 78 7.92 6.05 1.22
N ALA A 79 7.57 5.28 0.19
CA ALA A 79 8.40 5.16 -1.01
C ALA A 79 8.56 6.50 -1.75
N GLU A 80 7.50 7.33 -1.78
CA GLU A 80 7.58 8.67 -2.37
C GLU A 80 8.50 9.60 -1.56
N ILE A 81 8.39 9.58 -0.23
CA ILE A 81 9.26 10.36 0.66
C ILE A 81 10.72 9.93 0.49
N GLU A 82 11.02 8.64 0.53
CA GLU A 82 12.37 8.11 0.31
C GLU A 82 12.93 8.53 -1.05
N SER A 83 12.12 8.49 -2.10
CA SER A 83 12.52 8.98 -3.43
C SER A 83 12.80 10.48 -3.44
N ARG A 84 12.00 11.30 -2.76
CA ARG A 84 12.19 12.75 -2.65
C ARG A 84 13.44 13.07 -1.85
N ASP A 85 13.66 12.41 -0.72
CA ASP A 85 14.82 12.61 0.15
C ASP A 85 16.12 12.28 -0.60
N LEU A 86 16.13 11.19 -1.36
CA LEU A 86 17.25 10.82 -2.21
C LEU A 86 17.50 11.88 -3.30
N GLN A 87 16.45 12.42 -3.93
CA GLN A 87 16.58 13.51 -4.91
C GLN A 87 17.16 14.79 -4.28
N ILE A 88 16.70 15.17 -3.09
CA ILE A 88 17.21 16.32 -2.35
C ILE A 88 18.69 16.11 -2.00
N LEU A 89 19.06 14.91 -1.57
CA LEU A 89 20.45 14.56 -1.27
C LEU A 89 21.36 14.64 -2.50
N LYS A 90 20.90 14.14 -3.65
CA LYS A 90 21.62 14.29 -4.92
C LYS A 90 21.82 15.76 -5.27
N GLN A 91 20.78 16.59 -5.12
CA GLN A 91 20.85 18.02 -5.39
C GLN A 91 21.80 18.75 -4.44
N SER A 92 21.80 18.41 -3.15
CA SER A 92 22.69 19.05 -2.16
C SER A 92 24.16 18.72 -2.45
N ILE A 93 24.48 17.46 -2.70
CA ILE A 93 25.83 17.01 -3.09
C ILE A 93 26.25 17.64 -4.42
N GLY A 94 25.33 17.69 -5.39
CA GLY A 94 25.55 18.33 -6.68
C GLY A 94 25.94 19.80 -6.55
N ALA A 95 25.23 20.54 -5.70
CA ALA A 95 25.52 21.94 -5.43
C ALA A 95 26.86 22.12 -4.69
N GLU A 96 27.16 21.27 -3.70
CA GLU A 96 28.41 21.28 -2.95
C GLU A 96 29.63 21.10 -3.85
N LEU A 97 29.55 20.16 -4.80
CA LEU A 97 30.63 19.81 -5.72
C LEU A 97 30.54 20.54 -7.07
N LYS A 98 29.62 21.51 -7.19
CA LYS A 98 29.39 22.33 -8.39
C LYS A 98 29.15 21.51 -9.67
N LEU A 99 28.48 20.37 -9.54
CA LEU A 99 28.10 19.54 -10.67
C LEU A 99 26.97 20.22 -11.47
N PRO A 100 27.06 20.21 -12.81
CA PRO A 100 25.95 20.57 -13.67
C PRO A 100 24.69 19.73 -13.36
N PRO A 101 23.48 20.30 -13.47
CA PRO A 101 22.22 19.63 -13.11
C PRO A 101 21.99 18.33 -13.91
N GLU A 102 22.45 18.28 -15.16
CA GLU A 102 22.41 17.09 -16.01
C GLU A 102 23.21 15.91 -15.42
N LEU A 103 24.31 16.19 -14.71
CA LEU A 103 25.12 15.17 -14.04
C LEU A 103 24.55 14.79 -12.67
N VAL A 104 23.93 15.74 -11.97
CA VAL A 104 23.23 15.47 -10.70
C VAL A 104 22.13 14.43 -10.88
N ALA A 105 21.39 14.51 -11.99
CA ALA A 105 20.36 13.53 -12.34
C ALA A 105 20.92 12.10 -12.57
N ARG A 106 22.23 11.98 -12.84
CA ARG A 106 22.90 10.70 -13.13
C ARG A 106 23.66 10.10 -11.95
N LEU A 107 23.71 10.78 -10.81
CA LEU A 107 24.37 10.26 -9.62
C LEU A 107 23.82 8.89 -9.22
N GLN A 108 24.73 7.97 -8.91
CA GLN A 108 24.43 6.59 -8.52
C GLN A 108 24.82 6.34 -7.06
N GLY A 109 23.99 5.57 -6.36
CA GLY A 109 24.20 5.23 -4.95
C GLY A 109 22.92 5.41 -4.13
N ASP A 110 22.81 4.58 -3.10
CA ASP A 110 21.70 4.57 -2.15
C ASP A 110 22.08 5.19 -0.80
N THR A 111 23.38 5.45 -0.59
CA THR A 111 23.93 6.08 0.62
C THR A 111 24.57 7.41 0.27
N GLU A 112 24.64 8.29 1.26
CA GLU A 112 25.25 9.60 1.12
C GLU A 112 26.75 9.50 0.74
N GLU A 113 27.46 8.53 1.30
CA GLU A 113 28.87 8.29 0.99
C GLU A 113 29.06 7.84 -0.47
N ALA A 114 28.25 6.88 -0.95
CA ALA A 114 28.32 6.41 -2.32
C ALA A 114 28.00 7.53 -3.31
N LEU A 115 26.96 8.33 -3.03
CA LEU A 115 26.59 9.48 -3.83
C LEU A 115 27.69 10.54 -3.87
N ARG A 116 28.37 10.80 -2.74
CA ARG A 116 29.50 11.74 -2.70
C ARG A 116 30.72 11.24 -3.46
N GLU A 117 31.03 9.95 -3.37
CA GLU A 117 32.14 9.36 -4.11
C GLU A 117 31.90 9.42 -5.62
N ASP A 118 30.71 9.02 -6.05
CA ASP A 118 30.29 9.11 -7.46
C ASP A 118 30.31 10.55 -7.95
N ALA A 119 29.78 11.48 -7.17
CA ALA A 119 29.78 12.91 -7.49
C ALA A 119 31.20 13.49 -7.63
N LYS A 120 32.14 13.11 -6.74
CA LYS A 120 33.55 13.50 -6.87
C LYS A 120 34.17 12.94 -8.15
N SER A 121 33.85 11.69 -8.48
CA SER A 121 34.32 11.06 -9.70
C SER A 121 33.87 11.86 -10.91
N LEU A 122 32.58 12.21 -11.01
CA LEU A 122 32.00 12.99 -12.10
C LEU A 122 32.56 14.40 -12.17
N ALA A 123 32.71 15.08 -11.03
CA ALA A 123 33.26 16.43 -10.95
C ALA A 123 34.68 16.50 -11.52
N ALA A 124 35.48 15.43 -11.38
CA ALA A 124 36.82 15.37 -11.95
C ALA A 124 36.85 15.28 -13.50
N LEU A 125 35.77 14.81 -14.13
CA LEU A 125 35.64 14.80 -15.60
C LEU A 125 35.08 16.10 -16.16
N VAL A 126 34.47 16.96 -15.33
CA VAL A 126 33.91 18.22 -15.79
C VAL A 126 35.07 19.19 -16.08
N PRO A 127 35.28 19.60 -17.34
CA PRO A 127 36.27 20.63 -17.63
C PRO A 127 35.85 21.91 -16.92
N ASP A 128 36.80 22.58 -16.29
CA ASP A 128 36.56 23.84 -15.58
C ASP A 128 36.12 24.90 -16.61
N THR A 129 34.81 25.06 -16.79
CA THR A 129 34.21 25.99 -17.76
C THR A 129 34.44 27.45 -17.38
N THR A 130 34.93 27.68 -16.16
CA THR A 130 35.42 28.96 -15.67
C THR A 130 36.79 29.34 -16.23
N SER A 131 37.52 28.38 -16.82
CA SER A 131 38.78 28.68 -17.50
C SER A 131 38.45 29.33 -18.85
N PRO A 132 38.84 30.61 -19.08
CA PRO A 132 38.63 31.23 -20.37
C PRO A 132 39.35 30.38 -21.41
N PHE A 133 38.58 29.82 -22.36
CA PHE A 133 39.17 29.21 -23.54
C PHE A 133 40.29 30.12 -24.05
N PRO A 134 41.48 29.57 -24.39
CA PRO A 134 42.53 30.39 -24.96
C PRO A 134 41.90 31.17 -26.12
N LYS A 135 41.99 32.51 -26.06
CA LYS A 135 41.46 33.38 -27.11
C LYS A 135 41.91 32.80 -28.44
N ALA A 136 40.98 32.61 -29.38
CA ALA A 136 41.28 32.10 -30.70
C ALA A 136 42.51 32.87 -31.23
N ASP A 137 43.57 32.14 -31.52
CA ASP A 137 44.83 32.74 -31.95
C ASP A 137 44.55 33.50 -33.25
N PRO A 138 44.71 34.82 -33.29
CA PRO A 138 44.41 35.60 -34.49
C PRO A 138 45.33 35.22 -35.66
N SER A 139 46.44 34.48 -35.42
CA SER A 139 47.32 33.90 -36.45
C SER A 139 46.82 32.57 -37.03
N GLN A 140 45.87 31.92 -36.35
CA GLN A 140 45.17 30.74 -36.85
C GLN A 140 44.01 31.19 -37.74
N GLY A 141 44.26 31.21 -39.04
CA GLY A 141 43.34 31.72 -40.07
C GLY A 141 44.11 32.55 -41.09
N VAL A 142 43.52 32.85 -42.24
CA VAL A 142 44.18 33.69 -43.24
C VAL A 142 44.35 35.11 -42.67
N GLN A 143 45.51 35.37 -42.07
CA GLN A 143 45.96 36.71 -41.77
C GLN A 143 46.37 37.38 -43.07
N GLY A 144 45.47 38.20 -43.59
CA GLY A 144 45.73 39.07 -44.74
C GLY A 144 44.97 38.68 -45.99
N SER A 145 43.78 39.25 -46.15
CA SER A 145 43.58 40.27 -47.18
C SER A 145 42.18 40.86 -47.04
N ALA A 146 42.14 42.18 -46.87
CA ALA A 146 40.99 43.07 -46.99
C ALA A 146 39.66 42.66 -46.31
N ALA A 147 39.28 43.49 -45.33
CA ALA A 147 37.88 43.69 -44.99
C ALA A 147 37.03 43.87 -46.28
N GLY A 148 35.97 43.07 -46.42
CA GLY A 148 34.85 43.41 -47.30
C GLY A 148 34.72 42.68 -48.64
N GLY A 149 35.44 41.59 -48.90
CA GLY A 149 35.18 40.75 -50.09
C GLY A 149 34.17 39.64 -49.78
N THR A 150 33.06 39.58 -50.53
CA THR A 150 32.14 38.43 -50.48
C THR A 150 32.85 37.17 -50.97
N ASN A 151 32.28 35.99 -50.71
CA ASN A 151 32.82 34.75 -51.26
C ASN A 151 32.85 34.76 -52.80
N ALA A 152 31.98 35.54 -53.45
CA ALA A 152 31.98 35.72 -54.90
C ALA A 152 33.22 36.50 -55.39
N ASP A 153 33.64 37.53 -54.67
CA ASP A 153 34.85 38.32 -55.01
C ASP A 153 36.13 37.48 -54.87
N ARG A 154 36.15 36.58 -53.88
CA ARG A 154 37.24 35.61 -53.68
C ARG A 154 37.30 34.57 -54.79
N PHE A 155 36.14 34.13 -55.30
CA PHE A 155 36.09 33.19 -56.41
C PHE A 155 36.47 33.85 -57.74
N ALA A 156 36.01 35.08 -57.98
CA ALA A 156 36.35 35.84 -59.18
C ALA A 156 37.86 36.12 -59.26
N SER A 157 38.48 36.55 -58.16
CA SER A 157 39.93 36.77 -58.10
C SER A 157 40.75 35.49 -58.28
N PHE A 158 40.23 34.34 -57.82
CA PHE A 158 40.86 33.04 -58.08
C PHE A 158 40.82 32.66 -59.57
N LEU A 159 39.68 32.84 -60.23
CA LEU A 159 39.52 32.55 -61.65
C LEU A 159 40.38 33.45 -62.53
N ASP A 160 40.44 34.74 -62.23
CA ASP A 160 41.25 35.72 -62.96
C ASP A 160 42.76 35.39 -62.88
N LYS A 161 43.23 34.92 -61.71
CA LYS A 161 44.62 34.48 -61.52
C LYS A 161 44.95 33.15 -62.22
N LYS A 162 43.95 32.37 -62.63
CA LYS A 162 44.12 31.05 -63.27
C LYS A 162 44.01 31.11 -64.80
N LEU A 163 43.47 32.21 -65.34
CA LEU A 163 43.20 32.41 -66.76
C LEU A 163 44.13 33.42 -67.44
N ASN A 164 44.96 34.13 -66.65
CA ASN A 164 46.14 34.88 -67.10
C ASN A 164 47.43 34.12 -66.71
#